data_AF-A0A4S8LAC9-F1
#
_entry.id   AF-A0A4S8LAC9-F1
#
_cell.length_a   1.000
_cell.length_b   1.000
_cell.length_c   1.000
_cell.angle_alpha   90.00
_cell.angle_beta   90.00
_cell.angle_gamma   90.00
#
_symmetry.space_group_name_H-M   'P 1'
#
loop_
_entity.id
_entity.type
_entity.pdbx_description
1 polymer ?
#
loop_
_entity_poly.entity_id
_entity_poly.type
_entity_poly.pdbx_seq_one_letter_code
_entity_poly.pdbx_strand_id
1 'polypeptide(L)'
;MYPLSYKIKFREVPDDPWLVTKEDSGEGNSVVKIGEEWLYDDVKVIFQDDILYGDVETVETMVRALSKALPQPPNCPWLSVGIDFSSSVGEYLTSDDLIGILVRNMNHTEIYDLDLGEFVCDILTRECSQILGPRSAVAEPPTIPGFDSFCKRLKRAGPRFYQVWGRNPRGRMVEAY
;
A
#
# COMPACT_ATOMS: atom_id res chain seq x y z
N MET A 1 -0.99 24.54 -4.70
CA MET A 1 -0.92 23.07 -4.58
C MET A 1 -0.56 22.54 -5.95
N TYR A 2 0.60 21.90 -6.12
CA TYR A 2 0.92 21.22 -7.36
C TYR A 2 -0.04 20.02 -7.51
N PRO A 3 -0.61 19.77 -8.70
CA PRO A 3 -1.34 18.52 -8.91
C PRO A 3 -0.32 17.39 -8.84
N LEU A 4 -0.40 16.59 -7.78
CA LEU A 4 0.43 15.40 -7.63
C LEU A 4 0.00 14.37 -8.68
N SER A 5 0.98 13.78 -9.35
CA SER A 5 0.76 12.82 -10.43
C SER A 5 0.68 11.40 -9.85
N TYR A 6 -0.30 10.62 -10.29
CA TYR A 6 -0.46 9.23 -9.87
C TYR A 6 -0.93 8.37 -11.04
N LYS A 7 -0.56 7.09 -11.00
CA LYS A 7 -1.03 6.06 -11.92
C LYS A 7 -1.91 5.10 -11.15
N ILE A 8 -3.13 4.89 -11.62
CA ILE A 8 -3.96 3.79 -11.14
C ILE A 8 -3.61 2.54 -11.95
N LYS A 9 -3.37 1.43 -11.27
CA LYS A 9 -3.19 0.11 -11.85
C LYS A 9 -4.14 -0.88 -11.19
N PHE A 10 -4.34 -2.00 -11.87
CA PHE A 10 -4.87 -3.20 -11.23
C PHE A 10 -3.91 -3.73 -10.18
N ARG A 11 -4.45 -4.22 -9.07
CA ARG A 11 -3.67 -4.99 -8.11
C ARG A 11 -3.41 -6.37 -8.74
N GLU A 12 -2.13 -6.69 -8.93
CA GLU A 12 -1.74 -8.02 -9.41
C GLU A 12 -1.87 -9.02 -8.27
N VAL A 13 -3.08 -9.49 -7.96
CA VAL A 13 -3.32 -10.55 -6.96
C VAL A 13 -3.00 -11.91 -7.59
N PRO A 14 -2.20 -12.79 -6.97
CA PRO A 14 -2.01 -14.14 -7.47
C PRO A 14 -3.31 -14.93 -7.31
N ASP A 15 -3.92 -15.34 -8.43
CA ASP A 15 -5.03 -16.28 -8.56
C ASP A 15 -6.18 -16.10 -7.54
N ASP A 16 -6.88 -14.95 -7.57
CA ASP A 16 -8.18 -14.84 -6.91
C ASP A 16 -9.30 -15.34 -7.86
N PRO A 17 -9.94 -16.49 -7.57
CA PRO A 17 -11.02 -17.03 -8.40
C PRO A 17 -12.30 -16.19 -8.39
N TRP A 18 -12.40 -15.18 -7.52
CA TRP A 18 -13.52 -14.24 -7.45
C TRP A 18 -13.27 -12.93 -8.20
N LEU A 19 -12.01 -12.63 -8.53
CA LEU A 19 -11.66 -11.64 -9.54
C LEU A 19 -11.90 -12.27 -10.91
N VAL A 20 -13.18 -12.40 -11.28
CA VAL A 20 -13.56 -12.58 -12.68
C VAL A 20 -13.07 -11.32 -13.40
N THR A 21 -11.88 -11.42 -13.96
CA THR A 21 -11.39 -10.53 -15.00
C THR A 21 -12.56 -10.37 -15.97
N LYS A 22 -13.03 -9.14 -16.16
CA LYS A 22 -13.77 -8.80 -17.38
C LYS A 22 -12.77 -8.95 -18.53
N GLU A 23 -12.48 -10.18 -18.94
CA GLU A 23 -11.60 -10.48 -20.06
C GLU A 23 -12.14 -9.95 -21.39
N ASP A 24 -13.37 -9.41 -21.41
CA ASP A 24 -13.98 -8.80 -22.59
C ASP A 24 -14.16 -7.27 -22.52
N SER A 25 -13.56 -6.57 -21.56
CA SER A 25 -13.45 -5.11 -21.65
C SER A 25 -12.09 -4.64 -21.14
N GLY A 26 -11.20 -4.32 -22.08
CA GLY A 26 -9.86 -3.83 -21.81
C GLY A 26 -9.81 -2.75 -20.73
N GLU A 27 -8.71 -2.76 -19.97
CA GLU A 27 -8.23 -1.62 -19.17
C GLU A 27 -9.32 -0.92 -18.33
N GLY A 28 -9.96 -1.60 -17.37
CA GLY A 28 -10.92 -0.96 -16.47
C GLY A 28 -10.80 -1.36 -15.01
N ASN A 29 -10.24 -0.49 -14.17
CA ASN A 29 -10.27 -0.59 -12.70
C ASN A 29 -11.70 -0.94 -12.22
N SER A 30 -11.83 -1.74 -11.16
CA SER A 30 -13.16 -2.06 -10.62
C SER A 30 -13.71 -0.87 -9.83
N VAL A 31 -14.95 -0.49 -10.17
CA VAL A 31 -15.66 0.64 -9.55
C VAL A 31 -17.07 0.20 -9.18
N VAL A 32 -17.50 0.56 -7.98
CA VAL A 32 -18.86 0.38 -7.46
C VAL A 32 -19.59 1.72 -7.46
N LYS A 33 -20.84 1.72 -7.91
CA LYS A 33 -21.71 2.90 -7.81
C LYS A 33 -22.52 2.84 -6.52
N ILE A 34 -22.33 3.80 -5.62
CA ILE A 34 -23.08 3.92 -4.37
C ILE A 34 -23.82 5.26 -4.39
N GLY A 35 -25.14 5.21 -4.45
CA GLY A 35 -25.95 6.41 -4.72
C GLY A 35 -25.66 6.97 -6.12
N GLU A 36 -25.17 8.21 -6.18
CA GLU A 36 -24.78 8.90 -7.42
C GLU A 36 -23.27 8.90 -7.68
N GLU A 37 -22.45 8.39 -6.75
CA GLU A 37 -20.99 8.42 -6.82
C GLU A 37 -20.40 7.08 -7.28
N TRP A 38 -19.28 7.15 -8.01
CA TRP A 38 -18.48 6.00 -8.44
C TRP A 38 -17.23 5.90 -7.57
N LEU A 39 -17.06 4.80 -6.86
CA LEU A 39 -15.96 4.56 -5.92
C LEU A 39 -15.18 3.31 -6.32
N TYR A 40 -13.87 3.28 -6.07
CA TYR A 40 -13.04 2.13 -6.43
C TYR A 40 -13.11 1.03 -5.36
N ASP A 41 -13.44 -0.20 -5.73
CA ASP A 41 -13.49 -1.36 -4.81
C ASP A 41 -12.28 -2.30 -4.91
N ASP A 42 -11.49 -2.17 -5.98
CA ASP A 42 -10.14 -2.73 -6.09
C ASP A 42 -9.25 -1.76 -6.87
N VAL A 43 -8.27 -1.17 -6.17
CA VAL A 43 -7.41 -0.12 -6.74
C VAL A 43 -5.99 -0.24 -6.24
N LYS A 44 -5.01 -0.19 -7.14
CA LYS A 44 -3.61 0.09 -6.79
C LYS A 44 -3.21 1.48 -7.28
N VAL A 45 -2.87 2.37 -6.36
CA VAL A 45 -2.37 3.71 -6.69
C VAL A 45 -0.86 3.73 -6.57
N ILE A 46 -0.19 4.05 -7.67
CA ILE A 46 1.26 4.30 -7.72
C ILE A 46 1.47 5.80 -7.88
N PHE A 47 1.91 6.46 -6.81
CA PHE A 47 2.23 7.88 -6.88
C PHE A 47 3.56 8.09 -7.61
N GLN A 48 3.64 9.15 -8.44
CA GLN A 48 4.76 9.36 -9.35
C GLN A 48 5.91 10.18 -8.73
N ASP A 49 7.01 10.29 -9.47
CA ASP A 49 8.30 10.88 -9.07
C ASP A 49 8.27 12.41 -8.83
N ASP A 50 7.10 13.04 -8.90
CA ASP A 50 6.93 14.47 -8.60
C ASP A 50 6.84 14.76 -7.09
N ILE A 51 7.00 13.74 -6.25
CA ILE A 51 7.12 13.86 -4.80
C ILE A 51 8.57 14.24 -4.44
N LEU A 52 8.76 15.46 -3.95
CA LEU A 52 10.02 15.88 -3.36
C LEU A 52 10.35 15.03 -2.12
N TYR A 53 11.36 14.16 -2.24
CA TYR A 53 12.12 13.51 -1.15
C TYR A 53 11.30 12.81 -0.03
N GLY A 54 10.10 12.33 -0.37
CA GLY A 54 9.17 11.65 0.55
C GLY A 54 8.96 12.33 1.89
N ASP A 55 8.59 13.60 1.77
CA ASP A 55 7.90 14.33 2.80
C ASP A 55 6.69 13.53 3.35
N VAL A 56 6.70 13.34 4.67
CA VAL A 56 5.65 12.63 5.43
C VAL A 56 4.29 13.29 5.21
N GLU A 57 4.23 14.63 5.11
CA GLU A 57 2.99 15.37 4.90
C GLU A 57 2.39 15.09 3.51
N THR A 58 3.25 14.97 2.48
CA THR A 58 2.83 14.61 1.12
C THR A 58 2.26 13.20 1.07
N VAL A 59 2.95 12.22 1.66
CA VAL A 59 2.47 10.83 1.77
C VAL A 59 1.14 10.78 2.52
N GLU A 60 1.03 11.52 3.63
CA GLU A 60 -0.21 11.58 4.39
C GLU A 60 -1.36 12.19 3.58
N THR A 61 -1.09 13.28 2.84
CA THR A 61 -2.07 13.95 1.98
C THR A 61 -2.59 13.01 0.90
N MET A 62 -1.69 12.24 0.27
CA MET A 62 -2.00 11.25 -0.74
C MET A 62 -2.86 10.10 -0.21
N VAL A 63 -2.47 9.52 0.93
CA VAL A 63 -3.23 8.45 1.59
C VAL A 63 -4.62 8.96 2.02
N ARG A 64 -4.70 10.19 2.53
CA ARG A 64 -5.97 10.83 2.90
C ARG A 64 -6.87 11.06 1.69
N ALA A 65 -6.31 11.47 0.55
CA ALA A 65 -7.07 11.65 -0.68
C ALA A 65 -7.61 10.32 -1.20
N LEU A 66 -6.77 9.28 -1.21
CA LEU A 66 -7.18 7.92 -1.57
C LEU A 66 -8.31 7.43 -0.67
N SER A 67 -8.16 7.53 0.66
CA SER A 67 -9.18 7.12 1.62
C SER A 67 -10.55 7.75 1.36
N LYS A 68 -10.61 9.02 0.96
CA LYS A 68 -11.88 9.69 0.62
C LYS A 68 -12.53 9.16 -0.66
N ALA A 69 -11.75 8.60 -1.56
CA ALA A 69 -12.22 8.01 -2.82
C ALA A 69 -12.62 6.54 -2.68
N LEU A 70 -12.35 5.90 -1.54
CA LEU A 70 -12.71 4.52 -1.26
C LEU A 70 -14.16 4.41 -0.76
N PRO A 71 -14.86 3.33 -1.10
CA PRO A 71 -16.18 3.04 -0.56
C PRO A 71 -16.11 2.85 0.95
N GLN A 72 -17.07 3.46 1.65
CA GLN A 72 -17.21 3.33 3.10
C GLN A 72 -18.00 2.06 3.45
N PRO A 73 -17.69 1.40 4.59
CA PRO A 73 -18.48 0.26 5.06
C PRO A 73 -19.95 0.66 5.28
N PRO A 74 -20.94 -0.23 5.04
CA PRO A 74 -20.81 -1.65 4.71
C PRO A 74 -20.80 -1.96 3.20
N ASN A 75 -20.62 -0.96 2.35
CA ASN A 75 -20.93 -1.09 0.91
C ASN A 75 -19.93 -1.95 0.11
N CYS A 76 -18.76 -2.24 0.68
CA CYS A 76 -17.73 -3.08 0.07
C CYS A 76 -16.99 -3.88 1.16
N PRO A 77 -17.41 -5.12 1.47
CA PRO A 77 -16.81 -5.92 2.55
C PRO A 77 -15.44 -6.51 2.19
N TRP A 78 -15.03 -6.47 0.92
CA TRP A 78 -13.80 -7.08 0.40
C TRP A 78 -12.90 -6.04 -0.26
N LEU A 79 -12.87 -4.82 0.30
CA LEU A 79 -12.11 -3.72 -0.27
C LEU A 79 -10.62 -4.04 -0.32
N SER A 80 -10.06 -3.97 -1.53
CA SER A 80 -8.65 -4.16 -1.81
C SER A 80 -7.99 -2.85 -2.19
N VAL A 81 -6.91 -2.49 -1.50
CA VAL A 81 -6.21 -1.21 -1.71
C VAL A 81 -4.72 -1.45 -1.85
N GLY A 82 -4.17 -1.05 -2.98
CA GLY A 82 -2.74 -0.97 -3.23
C GLY A 82 -2.25 0.47 -3.13
N ILE A 83 -1.13 0.67 -2.43
CA ILE A 83 -0.39 1.92 -2.34
C ILE A 83 1.05 1.61 -2.72
N ASP A 84 1.57 2.35 -3.68
CA ASP A 84 2.98 2.25 -4.06
C ASP A 84 3.49 3.59 -4.57
N PHE A 85 4.79 3.67 -4.79
CA PHE A 85 5.43 4.89 -5.24
C PHE A 85 6.56 4.59 -6.22
N SER A 86 6.65 5.36 -7.31
CA SER A 86 7.64 5.08 -8.35
C SER A 86 9.06 5.53 -8.00
N SER A 87 9.18 6.54 -7.13
CA SER A 87 10.45 6.99 -6.57
C SER A 87 10.60 6.43 -5.16
N SER A 88 11.86 6.27 -4.71
CA SER A 88 12.17 5.98 -3.31
C SER A 88 11.59 7.08 -2.42
N VAL A 89 10.40 6.84 -1.89
CA VAL A 89 9.77 7.78 -0.97
C VAL A 89 10.51 7.71 0.33
N GLY A 90 10.94 8.87 0.77
CA GLY A 90 11.11 9.11 2.18
C GLY A 90 12.40 8.55 2.63
N GLU A 91 13.50 9.18 2.20
CA GLU A 91 14.74 9.18 2.98
C GLU A 91 14.45 9.38 4.49
N TYR A 92 13.37 10.12 4.79
CA TYR A 92 12.89 10.45 6.13
C TYR A 92 11.61 9.74 6.60
N LEU A 93 10.90 8.97 5.77
CA LEU A 93 9.65 8.31 6.18
C LEU A 93 9.94 7.00 6.90
N THR A 94 9.67 6.91 8.20
CA THR A 94 9.86 5.67 8.97
C THR A 94 8.67 4.72 8.85
N SER A 95 8.87 3.48 9.28
CA SER A 95 7.80 2.50 9.40
C SER A 95 6.75 2.91 10.43
N ASP A 96 7.14 3.62 11.49
CA ASP A 96 6.20 4.21 12.46
C ASP A 96 5.39 5.35 11.85
N ASP A 97 6.00 6.21 11.03
CA ASP A 97 5.29 7.26 10.31
C ASP A 97 4.25 6.68 9.36
N LEU A 98 4.63 5.65 8.59
CA LEU A 98 3.73 4.94 7.68
C LEU A 98 2.55 4.32 8.44
N ILE A 99 2.79 3.62 9.56
CA ILE A 99 1.72 3.07 10.41
C ILE A 99 0.81 4.20 10.89
N GLY A 100 1.37 5.31 11.38
CA GLY A 100 0.61 6.45 11.85
C GLY A 100 -0.28 7.05 10.77
N ILE A 101 0.24 7.22 9.55
CA ILE A 101 -0.51 7.73 8.39
C ILE A 101 -1.67 6.79 8.06
N LEU A 102 -1.40 5.49 7.89
CA LEU A 102 -2.40 4.49 7.54
C LEU A 102 -3.50 4.43 8.59
N VAL A 103 -3.14 4.37 9.88
CA VAL A 103 -4.12 4.29 10.97
C VAL A 103 -4.97 5.55 11.07
N ARG A 104 -4.37 6.74 10.98
CA ARG A 104 -5.13 8.00 11.05
C ARG A 104 -6.10 8.17 9.89
N ASN A 105 -5.73 7.71 8.70
CA ASN A 105 -6.46 8.03 7.47
C ASN A 105 -7.29 6.88 6.93
N MET A 106 -7.00 5.61 7.23
CA MET A 106 -7.67 4.47 6.57
C MET A 106 -8.34 3.48 7.54
N ASN A 107 -8.06 3.55 8.85
CA ASN A 107 -8.62 2.63 9.85
C ASN A 107 -10.13 2.85 10.18
N HIS A 108 -10.82 3.70 9.40
CA HIS A 108 -12.27 3.81 9.47
C HIS A 108 -12.96 2.92 8.43
N THR A 109 -12.21 2.40 7.45
CA THR A 109 -12.71 1.48 6.42
C THR A 109 -12.20 0.07 6.71
N GLU A 110 -13.03 -0.94 6.45
CA GLU A 110 -12.60 -2.35 6.49
C GLU A 110 -11.82 -2.62 5.20
N ILE A 111 -10.50 -2.75 5.30
CA ILE A 111 -9.61 -3.04 4.18
C ILE A 111 -9.19 -4.50 4.31
N TYR A 112 -9.79 -5.34 3.46
CA TYR A 112 -9.50 -6.76 3.43
C TYR A 112 -8.04 -7.00 3.05
N ASP A 113 -7.61 -6.33 2.00
CA ASP A 113 -6.25 -6.43 1.51
C ASP A 113 -5.59 -5.07 1.33
N LEU A 114 -4.45 -4.90 1.99
CA LEU A 114 -3.59 -3.73 1.84
C LEU A 114 -2.27 -4.13 1.17
N ASP A 115 -2.07 -3.80 -0.11
CA ASP A 115 -0.79 -3.97 -0.82
C ASP A 115 0.05 -2.70 -0.69
N LEU A 116 1.13 -2.76 0.09
CA LEU A 116 2.07 -1.65 0.27
C LEU A 116 3.25 -1.68 -0.72
N GLY A 117 3.14 -2.46 -1.79
CA GLY A 117 4.06 -2.37 -2.92
C GLY A 117 5.53 -2.58 -2.57
N GLU A 118 6.43 -2.03 -3.39
CA GLU A 118 7.87 -2.12 -3.17
C GLU A 118 8.35 -1.08 -2.15
N PHE A 119 7.66 0.05 -2.02
CA PHE A 119 8.11 1.15 -1.15
C PHE A 119 8.24 0.77 0.33
N VAL A 120 7.40 -0.15 0.84
CA VAL A 120 7.53 -0.64 2.23
C VAL A 120 8.84 -1.42 2.42
N CYS A 121 9.33 -2.11 1.38
CA CYS A 121 10.60 -2.82 1.43
C CYS A 121 11.77 -1.85 1.55
N ASP A 122 11.72 -0.71 0.86
CA ASP A 122 12.76 0.32 0.93
C ASP A 122 12.86 0.92 2.34
N ILE A 123 11.72 1.27 2.94
CA ILE A 123 11.65 1.81 4.32
C ILE A 123 12.29 0.82 5.29
N LEU A 124 11.84 -0.45 5.26
CA LEU A 124 12.28 -1.45 6.23
C LEU A 124 13.74 -1.87 6.02
N THR A 125 14.20 -1.96 4.78
CA THR A 125 15.60 -2.26 4.46
C THR A 125 16.52 -1.17 4.98
N ARG A 126 16.12 0.10 4.84
CA ARG A 126 16.88 1.23 5.38
C ARG A 126 16.95 1.18 6.91
N GLU A 127 15.81 0.98 7.57
CA GLU A 127 15.75 0.89 9.03
C GLU A 127 16.59 -0.27 9.57
N CYS A 128 16.51 -1.45 8.94
CA CYS A 128 17.34 -2.59 9.30
C CYS A 128 18.83 -2.31 9.10
N SER A 129 19.21 -1.63 8.01
CA SER A 129 20.60 -1.28 7.72
C SER A 129 21.20 -0.32 8.75
N GLN A 130 20.39 0.60 9.29
CA GLN A 130 20.80 1.50 10.36
C GLN A 130 21.05 0.77 11.69
N ILE A 131 20.35 -0.34 11.94
CA ILE A 131 20.48 -1.15 13.16
C ILE A 131 21.67 -2.12 13.06
N LEU A 132 21.92 -2.69 11.88
CA LEU A 132 22.85 -3.81 11.70
C LEU A 132 24.29 -3.41 11.35
N GLY A 133 24.57 -2.13 11.06
CA GLY A 133 25.90 -1.67 10.64
C GLY A 133 26.36 -2.26 9.29
N PRO A 134 27.51 -1.84 8.73
CA PRO A 134 27.85 -2.06 7.32
C PRO A 134 28.23 -3.51 6.93
N ARG A 135 27.92 -4.51 7.73
CA ARG A 135 28.55 -5.83 7.61
C ARG A 135 27.58 -6.97 7.78
N SER A 136 26.82 -7.23 6.71
CA SER A 136 26.56 -8.61 6.31
C SER A 136 26.02 -8.62 4.87
N ALA A 137 26.92 -8.87 3.91
CA ALA A 137 26.52 -9.28 2.58
C ALA A 137 26.01 -10.73 2.67
N VAL A 138 24.78 -10.88 3.16
CA VAL A 138 24.02 -12.12 3.02
C VAL A 138 23.12 -11.93 1.82
N ALA A 139 23.10 -12.94 0.94
CA ALA A 139 22.26 -12.98 -0.26
C ALA A 139 20.87 -12.40 0.03
N GLU A 140 20.39 -11.52 -0.86
CA GLU A 140 19.09 -10.86 -0.72
C GLU A 140 18.01 -11.88 -0.33
N PRO A 141 17.46 -11.78 0.88
CA PRO A 141 16.48 -12.75 1.33
C PRO A 141 15.25 -12.66 0.41
N PRO A 142 14.55 -13.79 0.16
CA PRO A 142 13.29 -13.78 -0.58
C PRO A 142 12.16 -13.03 0.16
N THR A 143 12.45 -12.48 1.33
CA THR A 143 11.52 -11.82 2.25
C THR A 143 11.91 -10.37 2.47
N ILE A 144 10.93 -9.56 2.87
CA ILE A 144 11.16 -8.18 3.25
C ILE A 144 11.67 -8.15 4.71
N PRO A 145 12.86 -7.61 5.00
CA PRO A 145 13.38 -7.54 6.37
C PRO A 145 12.40 -6.83 7.30
N GLY A 146 12.15 -7.38 8.50
CA GLY A 146 11.29 -6.74 9.50
C GLY A 146 9.79 -6.67 9.15
N PHE A 147 9.36 -7.24 8.03
CA PHE A 147 7.98 -7.10 7.54
C PHE A 147 6.93 -7.72 8.45
N ASP A 148 7.19 -8.89 9.04
CA ASP A 148 6.28 -9.49 10.04
C ASP A 148 6.10 -8.58 11.27
N SER A 149 7.18 -7.96 11.72
CA SER A 149 7.16 -7.04 12.86
C SER A 149 6.36 -5.79 12.53
N PHE A 150 6.58 -5.23 11.34
CA PHE A 150 5.78 -4.13 10.81
C PHE A 150 4.29 -4.48 10.76
N CYS A 151 3.92 -5.60 10.14
CA CYS A 151 2.53 -6.02 10.00
C CYS A 151 1.86 -6.25 11.36
N LYS A 152 2.56 -6.84 12.34
CA LYS A 152 2.06 -6.97 13.71
C LYS A 152 1.79 -5.63 14.38
N ARG A 153 2.70 -4.65 14.22
CA ARG A 153 2.49 -3.28 14.74
C ARG A 153 1.30 -2.61 14.05
N LEU A 154 1.20 -2.74 12.72
CA LEU A 154 0.10 -2.17 11.94
C LEU A 154 -1.25 -2.76 12.36
N LYS A 155 -1.38 -4.10 12.40
CA LYS A 155 -2.61 -4.79 12.84
C LYS A 155 -3.01 -4.43 14.28
N ARG A 156 -2.03 -4.22 15.17
CA ARG A 156 -2.28 -3.78 16.55
C ARG A 156 -2.81 -2.35 16.62
N ALA A 157 -2.28 -1.45 15.77
CA ALA A 157 -2.68 -0.04 15.75
C ALA A 157 -3.96 0.20 14.93
N GLY A 158 -4.19 -0.60 13.89
CA GLY A 158 -5.35 -0.55 12.99
C GLY A 158 -5.90 -1.95 12.74
N PRO A 159 -6.82 -2.46 13.58
CA PRO A 159 -7.34 -3.82 13.47
C PRO A 159 -8.25 -4.04 12.26
N ARG A 160 -8.54 -3.00 11.46
CA ARG A 160 -9.34 -3.08 10.23
C ARG A 160 -8.53 -3.39 8.98
N PHE A 161 -7.22 -3.57 9.12
CA PHE A 161 -6.34 -4.09 8.06
C PHE A 161 -6.19 -5.61 8.25
N TYR A 162 -6.91 -6.40 7.45
CA TYR A 162 -6.95 -7.86 7.63
C TYR A 162 -5.69 -8.53 7.09
N GLN A 163 -5.43 -8.37 5.80
CA GLN A 163 -4.23 -8.86 5.13
C GLN A 163 -3.36 -7.68 4.71
N VAL A 164 -2.06 -7.83 4.90
CA VAL A 164 -1.07 -6.80 4.55
C VAL A 164 -0.01 -7.47 3.70
N TRP A 165 0.17 -6.92 2.51
CA TRP A 165 1.06 -7.40 1.48
C TRP A 165 2.14 -6.36 1.22
N GLY A 166 3.32 -6.83 0.83
CA GLY A 166 4.40 -6.00 0.30
C GLY A 166 5.07 -6.71 -0.86
N ARG A 167 5.97 -6.04 -1.56
CA ARG A 167 6.80 -6.63 -2.60
C ARG A 167 8.26 -6.62 -2.20
N ASN A 168 8.93 -7.75 -2.37
CA ASN A 168 10.37 -7.85 -2.17
C ASN A 168 11.14 -7.20 -3.34
N PRO A 169 12.47 -7.05 -3.26
CA PRO A 169 13.27 -6.43 -4.34
C PRO A 169 13.21 -7.13 -5.70
N ARG A 170 12.63 -8.34 -5.76
CA ARG A 170 12.41 -9.10 -7.00
C ARG A 170 11.00 -8.90 -7.55
N GLY A 171 10.23 -7.96 -7.01
CA GLY A 171 8.84 -7.68 -7.36
C GLY A 171 7.86 -8.76 -6.92
N ARG A 172 8.28 -9.73 -6.09
CA ARG A 172 7.38 -10.81 -5.64
C ARG A 172 6.59 -10.37 -4.43
N MET A 173 5.30 -10.70 -4.44
CA MET A 173 4.42 -10.44 -3.32
C MET A 173 4.78 -11.28 -2.10
N VAL A 174 4.72 -10.67 -0.92
CA VAL A 174 5.00 -11.27 0.38
C VAL A 174 3.84 -10.93 1.31
N GLU A 175 3.25 -11.96 1.90
CA GLU A 175 2.26 -11.85 2.99
C GLU A 175 2.95 -12.02 4.34
N ALA A 176 2.51 -11.27 5.35
CA ALA A 176 2.88 -11.53 6.74
C ALA A 176 1.81 -12.36 7.46
N TYR A 177 2.21 -13.51 8.00
CA TYR A 177 1.37 -14.42 8.79
C TYR A 177 1.13 -13.91 10.23
#